data_AF-A0A069IML2-F1
#
_entry.id   AF-A0A069IML2-F1
#
_cell.length_a   1.000
_cell.length_b   1.000
_cell.length_c   1.000
_cell.angle_alpha   90.00
_cell.angle_beta   90.00
_cell.angle_gamma   90.00
#
_symmetry.space_group_name_H-M   'P 1'
#
loop_
_entity.id
_entity.type
_entity.pdbx_description
1 polymer ?
#
loop_
_entity_poly.entity_id
_entity_poly.type
_entity_poly.pdbx_seq_one_letter_code
_entity_poly.pdbx_strand_id
1 'polypeptide(L)'
;MTIETGTVETPKKGVLTRGKGFLKALAAALLVAAVCAWAGFGLGLYLDLDRGARITLVLVAAVTTEALFWTTAALLGVSVVEARKRIWRRITGRGRD
;
A
#
# COMPACT_ATOMS: atom_id res chain seq x y z
N MET A 1 51.17 5.81 9.19
CA MET A 1 49.95 5.88 10.01
C MET A 1 48.77 5.80 9.05
N THR A 2 48.30 4.58 8.76
CA THR A 2 47.25 4.30 7.78
C THR A 2 45.90 4.33 8.47
N ILE A 3 45.06 5.31 8.13
CA ILE A 3 43.68 5.38 8.60
C ILE A 3 42.86 4.46 7.69
N GLU A 4 42.38 3.36 8.24
CA GLU A 4 41.40 2.51 7.58
C GLU A 4 40.10 3.30 7.42
N THR A 5 39.84 3.74 6.20
CA THR A 5 38.53 4.24 5.79
C THR A 5 37.55 3.08 5.82
N GLY A 6 36.94 2.85 6.99
CA GLY A 6 35.77 2.00 7.12
C GLY A 6 34.69 2.50 6.18
N THR A 7 34.48 1.77 5.08
CA THR A 7 33.31 1.93 4.23
C THR A 7 32.10 1.72 5.12
N VAL A 8 31.40 2.81 5.46
CA VAL A 8 30.12 2.77 6.14
C VAL A 8 29.16 2.04 5.20
N GLU A 9 29.04 0.73 5.36
CA GLU A 9 28.04 -0.07 4.68
C GLU A 9 26.67 0.44 5.16
N THR A 10 26.10 1.37 4.39
CA THR A 10 24.72 1.82 4.60
C THR A 10 23.84 0.57 4.58
N PRO A 11 23.09 0.29 5.66
CA PRO A 11 22.35 -0.96 5.77
C PRO A 11 21.38 -1.05 4.59
N LYS A 12 21.56 -2.06 3.72
CA LYS A 12 20.65 -2.36 2.62
C LYS A 12 19.23 -2.49 3.19
N LYS A 13 18.44 -1.41 3.13
CA LYS A 13 17.01 -1.44 3.44
C LYS A 13 16.40 -2.48 2.49
N GLY A 14 16.08 -3.65 3.03
CA GLY A 14 15.68 -4.80 2.24
C GLY A 14 14.50 -4.46 1.34
N VAL A 15 14.51 -5.00 0.12
CA VAL A 15 13.48 -4.79 -0.92
C VAL A 15 12.03 -4.84 -0.38
N LEU A 16 11.79 -5.66 0.65
CA LEU A 16 10.50 -5.80 1.34
C LEU A 16 10.01 -4.51 2.04
N THR A 17 10.89 -3.72 2.66
CA THR A 17 10.48 -2.46 3.30
C THR A 17 10.11 -1.39 2.28
N ARG A 18 10.79 -1.39 1.12
CA ARG A 18 10.46 -0.48 0.00
C ARG A 18 9.12 -0.83 -0.63
N GLY A 19 8.83 -2.13 -0.84
CA GLY A 19 7.55 -2.60 -1.38
C GLY A 19 6.36 -2.25 -0.49
N LYS A 20 6.51 -2.35 0.83
CA LYS A 20 5.46 -1.97 1.79
C LYS A 20 5.14 -0.47 1.78
N GLY A 21 6.18 0.37 1.68
CA GLY A 21 6.01 1.83 1.59
C GLY A 21 5.25 2.23 0.33
N PHE A 22 5.57 1.60 -0.80
CA PHE A 22 4.84 1.79 -2.06
C PHE A 22 3.38 1.34 -1.96
N LEU A 23 3.11 0.14 -1.44
CA LEU A 23 1.74 -0.35 -1.23
C LEU A 23 0.92 0.58 -0.33
N LYS A 24 1.54 1.15 0.71
CA LYS A 24 0.86 2.09 1.62
C LYS A 24 0.53 3.41 0.92
N ALA A 25 1.46 3.93 0.11
CA ALA A 25 1.22 5.13 -0.69
C ALA A 25 0.14 4.88 -1.75
N LEU A 26 0.17 3.72 -2.43
CA LEU A 26 -0.84 3.32 -3.39
C LEU A 26 -2.22 3.18 -2.74
N ALA A 27 -2.32 2.52 -1.58
CA ALA A 27 -3.56 2.40 -0.84
C ALA A 27 -4.12 3.78 -0.43
N ALA A 28 -3.26 4.70 0.03
CA ALA A 28 -3.68 6.06 0.36
C ALA A 28 -4.19 6.81 -0.89
N ALA A 29 -3.50 6.71 -2.02
CA ALA A 29 -3.92 7.32 -3.27
C ALA A 29 -5.26 6.75 -3.77
N LEU A 30 -5.43 5.42 -3.72
CA LEU A 30 -6.67 4.74 -4.09
C LEU A 30 -7.83 5.11 -3.16
N LEU A 31 -7.58 5.29 -1.87
CA LEU A 31 -8.60 5.75 -0.92
C LEU A 31 -9.09 7.15 -1.29
N VAL A 32 -8.17 8.08 -1.56
CA VAL A 32 -8.53 9.44 -1.99
C VAL A 32 -9.30 9.39 -3.31
N ALA A 33 -8.83 8.61 -4.28
CA ALA A 33 -9.52 8.44 -5.56
C ALA A 33 -10.93 7.85 -5.39
N ALA A 34 -11.11 6.86 -4.51
CA ALA A 34 -12.42 6.26 -4.22
C ALA A 34 -13.37 7.29 -3.61
N VAL A 35 -12.92 8.07 -2.63
CA VAL A 35 -13.72 9.14 -2.01
C VAL A 35 -14.13 10.18 -3.07
N CYS A 36 -13.20 10.61 -3.92
CA CYS A 36 -13.50 11.55 -5.01
C CYS A 36 -14.48 10.96 -6.03
N ALA A 37 -14.34 9.68 -6.39
CA ALA A 37 -15.23 9.01 -7.34
C ALA A 37 -16.66 8.89 -6.79
N TRP A 38 -16.82 8.51 -5.52
CA TRP A 38 -18.12 8.46 -4.85
C TRP A 38 -18.75 9.86 -4.70
N ALA A 39 -17.95 10.87 -4.34
CA ALA A 39 -18.42 12.25 -4.27
C ALA A 39 -18.86 12.76 -5.65
N GLY A 40 -18.09 12.49 -6.70
CA GLY A 40 -18.43 12.85 -8.08
C GLY A 40 -19.68 12.14 -8.58
N PHE A 41 -19.86 10.85 -8.25
CA PHE A 41 -21.08 10.11 -8.53
C PHE A 41 -22.29 10.72 -7.82
N GLY A 42 -22.17 11.04 -6.53
CA GLY A 42 -23.24 11.69 -5.76
C GLY A 42 -23.62 13.08 -6.32
N LEU A 43 -22.63 13.88 -6.70
CA LEU A 43 -22.86 15.15 -7.40
C LEU A 43 -23.55 14.93 -8.75
N GLY A 44 -23.15 13.89 -9.48
CA GLY A 44 -23.74 13.53 -10.76
C GLY A 44 -25.21 13.12 -10.67
N LEU A 45 -25.61 12.50 -9.56
CA LEU A 45 -27.03 12.25 -9.26
C LEU A 45 -27.79 13.53 -8.95
N TYR A 46 -27.18 14.46 -8.21
CA TYR A 46 -27.80 15.74 -7.86
C TYR A 46 -27.99 16.64 -9.09
N LEU A 47 -27.04 16.64 -10.02
CA LEU A 47 -27.08 17.44 -11.25
C LEU A 47 -27.88 16.79 -12.39
N ASP A 48 -28.57 15.67 -12.11
CA ASP A 48 -29.35 14.90 -13.08
C ASP A 48 -28.57 14.55 -14.38
N LEU A 49 -27.29 14.16 -14.24
CA LEU A 49 -26.44 13.81 -15.38
C LEU A 49 -27.04 12.68 -16.22
N ASP A 50 -26.68 12.61 -17.50
CA ASP A 50 -27.12 11.53 -18.39
C ASP A 50 -26.81 10.12 -17.81
N ARG A 51 -27.67 9.15 -18.14
CA ARG A 51 -27.57 7.78 -17.62
C ARG A 51 -26.21 7.14 -17.92
N GLY A 52 -25.63 7.42 -19.09
CA GLY A 52 -24.30 6.95 -19.46
C GLY A 52 -23.22 7.48 -18.51
N ALA A 53 -23.26 8.78 -18.21
CA ALA A 53 -22.29 9.42 -17.31
C ALA A 53 -22.39 8.86 -15.87
N ARG A 54 -23.61 8.61 -15.38
CA ARG A 54 -23.82 7.97 -14.06
C ARG A 54 -23.22 6.57 -14.01
N ILE A 55 -23.44 5.76 -15.05
CA ILE A 55 -22.90 4.40 -15.13
C ILE A 55 -21.37 4.43 -15.16
N THR A 56 -20.76 5.34 -15.93
CA THR A 56 -19.30 5.47 -15.95
C THR A 56 -18.75 5.87 -14.58
N LEU A 57 -19.36 6.84 -13.90
CA LEU A 57 -18.92 7.28 -12.57
C LEU A 57 -19.01 6.16 -11.53
N VAL A 58 -20.11 5.38 -11.53
CA VAL A 58 -20.26 4.26 -10.59
C VAL A 58 -19.29 3.12 -10.90
N LEU A 59 -19.00 2.86 -12.19
CA LEU A 59 -17.99 1.89 -12.61
C LEU A 59 -16.59 2.30 -12.13
N VAL A 60 -16.22 3.56 -12.31
CA VAL A 60 -14.94 4.09 -11.84
C VAL A 60 -14.83 3.96 -10.32
N ALA A 61 -15.90 4.31 -9.59
CA ALA A 61 -15.96 4.14 -8.15
C ALA A 61 -15.78 2.67 -7.75
N ALA A 62 -16.51 1.74 -8.39
CA ALA A 62 -16.42 0.31 -8.12
C ALA A 62 -15.01 -0.25 -8.36
N VAL A 63 -14.42 0.03 -9.53
CA VAL A 63 -13.07 -0.45 -9.88
C VAL A 63 -12.01 0.12 -8.94
N THR A 64 -12.12 1.39 -8.55
CA THR A 64 -11.19 2.01 -7.61
C THR A 64 -11.30 1.37 -6.21
N THR A 65 -12.52 1.04 -5.79
CA THR A 65 -12.77 0.39 -4.49
C THR A 65 -12.24 -1.04 -4.47
N GLU A 66 -12.40 -1.80 -5.56
CA GLU A 66 -11.78 -3.12 -5.75
C GLU A 66 -10.26 -3.01 -5.67
N ALA A 67 -9.65 -2.10 -6.43
CA ALA A 67 -8.21 -1.90 -6.40
C ALA A 67 -7.69 -1.55 -4.99
N LEU A 68 -8.44 -0.72 -4.25
CA LEU A 68 -8.12 -0.39 -2.85
C LEU A 68 -8.18 -1.62 -1.95
N PHE A 69 -9.20 -2.45 -2.11
CA PHE A 69 -9.37 -3.69 -1.35
C PHE A 69 -8.19 -4.64 -1.60
N TRP A 70 -7.86 -4.92 -2.87
CA TRP A 70 -6.74 -5.79 -3.23
C TRP A 70 -5.39 -5.25 -2.75
N THR A 71 -5.17 -3.94 -2.84
CA THR A 71 -3.93 -3.30 -2.34
C THR A 71 -3.82 -3.41 -0.82
N THR A 72 -4.92 -3.24 -0.11
CA THR A 72 -4.96 -3.39 1.36
C THR A 72 -4.71 -4.83 1.77
N ALA A 73 -5.32 -5.80 1.07
CA ALA A 73 -5.07 -7.22 1.27
C ALA A 73 -3.59 -7.58 1.05
N ALA A 74 -2.96 -7.04 0.00
CA ALA A 74 -1.53 -7.23 -0.25
C ALA A 74 -0.66 -6.62 0.88
N LEU A 75 -1.01 -5.42 1.35
CA LEU A 75 -0.31 -4.74 2.44
C LEU A 75 -0.38 -5.55 3.76
N LEU A 76 -1.56 -6.11 4.05
CA LEU A 76 -1.76 -6.99 5.20
C LEU A 76 -0.97 -8.29 5.04
N GLY A 77 -1.02 -8.93 3.87
CA GLY A 77 -0.25 -10.14 3.57
C GLY A 77 1.25 -9.96 3.80
N VAL A 78 1.83 -8.87 3.29
CA VAL A 78 3.25 -8.52 3.54
C VAL A 78 3.52 -8.33 5.04
N SER A 79 2.60 -7.66 5.75
CA SER A 79 2.74 -7.41 7.19
C SER A 79 2.70 -8.68 8.03
N VAL A 80 1.82 -9.64 7.69
CA VAL A 80 1.73 -10.95 8.36
C VAL A 80 3.00 -11.77 8.14
N VAL A 81 3.52 -11.81 6.91
CA VAL A 81 4.79 -12.51 6.60
C VAL A 81 5.96 -11.90 7.39
N GLU A 82 6.01 -10.58 7.49
CA GLU A 82 7.03 -9.86 8.26
C GLU A 82 6.92 -10.13 9.76
N ALA A 83 5.71 -10.18 10.30
CA ALA A 83 5.44 -10.59 11.68
C ALA A 83 5.89 -12.03 11.95
N ARG A 84 5.55 -12.98 11.06
CA ARG A 84 6.00 -14.38 11.16
C ARG A 84 7.52 -14.48 11.16
N LYS A 85 8.20 -13.77 10.24
CA LYS A 85 9.67 -13.75 10.17
C LYS A 85 10.31 -13.10 11.41
N ARG A 86 9.65 -12.14 12.05
CA ARG A 86 10.10 -11.55 13.32
C ARG A 86 9.97 -12.55 14.48
N ILE A 87 8.85 -13.25 14.57
CA ILE A 87 8.61 -14.28 15.61
C ILE A 87 9.61 -15.42 15.45
N TRP A 88 9.79 -15.92 14.22
CA TRP A 88 10.69 -17.04 13.97
C TRP A 88 12.16 -16.70 14.28
N ARG A 89 12.61 -15.47 14.00
CA ARG A 89 13.94 -15.00 14.44
C ARG A 89 14.11 -14.97 15.95
N ARG A 90 13.06 -14.63 16.71
CA ARG A 90 13.10 -14.67 18.18
C ARG A 90 13.16 -16.11 18.70
N ILE A 91 12.47 -17.05 18.05
CA ILE A 91 12.45 -18.47 18.45
C ILE A 91 13.76 -19.18 18.07
N THR A 92 14.31 -18.95 16.88
CA THR A 92 15.53 -19.61 16.40
C THR A 92 16.81 -19.09 17.06
N GLY A 93 16.74 -18.12 17.98
CA GLY A 93 17.85 -17.79 18.88
C GLY A 93 19.14 -17.25 18.24
N ARG A 94 19.15 -16.88 16.94
CA ARG A 94 20.30 -16.23 16.26
C ARG A 94 20.50 -14.76 16.68
N GLY A 95 20.56 -14.53 17.98
CA GLY A 95 20.78 -13.22 18.62
C GLY A 95 21.41 -13.36 20.01
N ARG A 96 22.12 -14.47 20.25
CA ARG A 96 22.98 -14.69 21.41
C ARG A 96 24.35 -15.15 20.90
N ASP A 97 25.11 -14.18 20.40
CA ASP A 97 26.57 -14.21 20.43
C ASP A 97 27.00 -12.89 21.08
#